data_AF-A0A2T7X2K8-F1
#
_entry.id   AF-A0A2T7X2K8-F1
#
_cell.length_a   1.000
_cell.length_b   1.000
_cell.length_c   1.000
_cell.angle_alpha   90.00
_cell.angle_beta   90.00
_cell.angle_gamma   90.00
#
_symmetry.space_group_name_H-M   'P 1'
#
loop_
_entity.id
_entity.type
_entity.pdbx_description
1 polymer ?
#
loop_
_entity_poly.entity_id
_entity_poly.type
_entity_poly.pdbx_seq_one_letter_code
_entity_poly.pdbx_strand_id
1 'polypeptide(L)'
;MHDALSSSAPDESEKRCGSCRAIKPLTAFNRKSSRADGRQEVCRECNRTSSREYYRRNREHHVAVIRERTNAQKRASIAFVCEYLRDHPCADCGEADLRVLDFDHRPGSEKRDGVMQLVRNGFSIAVVAAEVEKCDVRCRNCHAIVTYERMGENWRSLAMNDPLRTSVPESYS
;
A
#
# COMPACT_ATOMS: atom_id res chain seq x y z
N MET A 1 -54.06 19.87 -32.63
CA MET A 1 -54.15 20.85 -31.52
C MET A 1 -53.18 20.39 -30.45
N HIS A 2 -51.95 20.86 -30.55
CA HIS A 2 -51.25 21.61 -29.49
C HIS A 2 -50.92 20.75 -28.27
N ASP A 3 -49.79 20.05 -28.34
CA ASP A 3 -49.07 19.64 -27.13
C ASP A 3 -47.70 20.31 -27.11
N ALA A 4 -47.46 20.96 -25.97
CA ALA A 4 -46.50 22.03 -25.78
C ALA A 4 -45.07 21.49 -25.65
N LEU A 5 -44.17 22.06 -26.46
CA LEU A 5 -42.74 22.05 -26.22
C LEU A 5 -42.46 22.72 -24.87
N SER A 6 -42.12 21.94 -23.86
CA SER A 6 -41.61 22.43 -22.57
C SER A 6 -40.21 23.01 -22.77
N SER A 7 -40.19 24.29 -23.11
CA SER A 7 -38.98 25.13 -23.16
C SER A 7 -38.57 25.48 -21.73
N SER A 8 -37.57 24.77 -21.19
CA SER A 8 -36.84 25.23 -20.02
C SER A 8 -35.78 26.23 -20.48
N ALA A 9 -36.10 27.52 -20.38
CA ALA A 9 -35.15 28.58 -20.58
C ALA A 9 -33.90 28.33 -19.71
N PRO A 10 -32.67 28.43 -20.25
CA PRO A 10 -31.48 28.38 -19.42
C PRO A 10 -31.52 29.58 -18.46
N ASP A 11 -31.20 29.35 -17.19
CA ASP A 11 -30.95 30.39 -16.19
C ASP A 11 -29.90 31.38 -16.74
N GLU A 12 -30.38 32.50 -17.31
CA GLU A 12 -29.58 33.58 -17.93
C GLU A 12 -28.84 34.46 -16.90
N SER A 13 -28.78 34.01 -15.65
CA SER A 13 -27.97 34.66 -14.64
C SER A 13 -26.51 34.58 -15.08
N GLU A 14 -25.90 35.74 -15.36
CA GLU A 14 -24.49 35.87 -15.69
C GLU A 14 -23.72 36.58 -14.58
N LYS A 15 -22.42 36.29 -14.48
CA LYS A 15 -21.54 37.03 -13.59
C LYS A 15 -20.16 37.25 -14.20
N ARG A 16 -19.49 38.31 -13.74
CA ARG A 16 -18.10 38.63 -14.10
C ARG A 16 -17.13 37.72 -13.35
N CYS A 17 -16.21 37.07 -14.07
CA CYS A 17 -15.12 36.29 -13.47
C CYS A 17 -14.08 37.20 -12.80
N GLY A 18 -13.69 36.92 -11.56
CA GLY A 18 -12.69 37.69 -10.82
C GLY A 18 -11.26 37.61 -11.37
N SER A 19 -10.97 36.63 -12.25
CA SER A 19 -9.65 36.41 -12.84
C SER A 19 -9.57 36.97 -14.28
N CYS A 20 -10.27 36.36 -15.24
CA CYS A 20 -10.26 36.82 -16.64
C CYS A 20 -11.19 38.00 -16.94
N ARG A 21 -12.01 38.45 -15.97
CA ARG A 21 -12.95 39.59 -16.09
C ARG A 21 -14.03 39.45 -17.17
N ALA A 22 -14.13 38.32 -17.86
CA ALA A 22 -15.22 38.03 -18.79
C ALA A 22 -16.55 37.83 -18.04
N ILE A 23 -17.65 38.29 -18.64
CA ILE A 23 -19.02 37.95 -18.21
C ILE A 23 -19.34 36.57 -18.79
N LYS A 24 -19.81 35.66 -17.95
CA LYS A 24 -20.15 34.28 -18.31
C LYS A 24 -21.40 33.84 -17.55
N PRO A 25 -22.17 32.86 -18.05
CA PRO A 25 -23.30 32.31 -17.31
C PRO A 25 -22.87 31.69 -15.98
N LEU A 26 -23.74 31.72 -14.95
CA LEU A 26 -23.48 31.13 -13.63
C LEU A 26 -23.09 29.64 -13.72
N THR A 27 -23.56 28.93 -14.75
CA THR A 27 -23.20 27.54 -15.02
C THR A 27 -21.71 27.36 -15.34
N ALA A 28 -21.01 28.40 -15.81
CA ALA A 28 -19.56 28.37 -16.07
C ALA A 28 -18.72 28.45 -14.78
N PHE A 29 -19.35 28.58 -13.61
CA PHE A 29 -18.71 28.68 -12.30
C PHE A 29 -19.02 27.44 -11.44
N ASN A 30 -18.03 27.03 -10.64
CA ASN A 30 -18.22 25.92 -9.70
C ASN A 30 -19.19 26.33 -8.58
N ARG A 31 -19.94 25.36 -8.06
CA ARG A 31 -20.88 25.58 -6.97
C ARG A 31 -20.14 25.94 -5.68
N LYS A 32 -20.65 26.93 -4.96
CA LYS A 32 -20.23 27.30 -3.61
C LYS A 32 -21.47 27.81 -2.87
N SER A 33 -22.13 26.90 -2.16
CA SER A 33 -23.41 27.16 -1.47
C SER A 33 -23.34 28.29 -0.45
N SER A 34 -22.16 28.60 0.06
CA SER A 34 -21.94 29.71 1.00
C SER A 34 -22.00 31.11 0.36
N ARG A 35 -22.28 31.24 -0.94
CA ARG A 35 -22.37 32.53 -1.65
C ARG A 35 -23.81 32.78 -2.05
N ALA A 36 -24.20 34.07 -2.15
CA ALA A 36 -25.57 34.48 -2.45
C ALA A 36 -26.10 33.91 -3.79
N ASP A 37 -25.24 33.80 -4.80
CA ASP A 37 -25.55 33.21 -6.11
C ASP A 37 -25.23 31.70 -6.18
N GLY A 38 -24.77 31.10 -5.08
CA GLY A 38 -24.36 29.70 -5.02
C GLY A 38 -23.14 29.36 -5.88
N ARG A 39 -22.37 30.34 -6.37
CA ARG A 39 -21.25 30.14 -7.30
C ARG A 39 -19.94 30.77 -6.83
N GLN A 40 -18.83 30.21 -7.27
CA GLN A 40 -17.51 30.80 -7.08
C GLN A 40 -17.35 32.12 -7.86
N GLU A 41 -16.39 32.95 -7.47
CA GLU A 41 -16.07 34.21 -8.16
C GLU A 41 -15.21 34.01 -9.42
N VAL A 42 -14.56 32.87 -9.54
CA VAL A 42 -13.68 32.51 -10.66
C VAL A 42 -14.34 31.43 -11.52
N CYS A 43 -14.32 31.62 -12.84
CA CYS A 43 -14.89 30.64 -13.77
C CYS A 43 -14.11 29.32 -13.74
N ARG A 44 -14.73 28.22 -14.18
CA ARG A 44 -14.12 26.88 -14.20
C ARG A 44 -12.79 26.82 -14.94
N GLU A 45 -12.67 27.58 -16.03
CA GLU A 45 -11.46 27.64 -16.85
C GLU A 45 -10.30 28.28 -16.09
N CYS A 46 -10.49 29.49 -15.55
CA CYS A 46 -9.47 30.15 -14.73
C CYS A 46 -9.13 29.34 -13.47
N ASN A 47 -10.11 28.68 -12.86
CA ASN A 47 -9.88 27.74 -11.75
C ASN A 47 -9.01 26.55 -12.17
N ARG A 48 -9.23 25.99 -13.36
CA ARG A 48 -8.44 24.88 -13.89
C ARG A 48 -7.01 25.32 -14.18
N THR A 49 -6.81 26.50 -14.78
CA THR A 49 -5.48 27.07 -15.03
C THR A 49 -4.74 27.31 -13.72
N SER A 50 -5.38 27.98 -12.76
CA SER A 50 -4.80 28.27 -11.45
C SER A 50 -4.48 26.99 -10.67
N SER A 51 -5.39 26.00 -10.69
CA SER A 51 -5.14 24.68 -10.08
C SER A 51 -3.94 23.99 -10.73
N ARG A 52 -3.84 23.97 -12.06
CA ARG A 52 -2.70 23.37 -12.77
C ARG A 52 -1.38 24.04 -12.40
N GLU A 53 -1.36 25.38 -12.33
CA GLU A 53 -0.16 26.11 -11.90
C GLU A 53 0.22 25.82 -10.46
N TYR A 54 -0.77 25.81 -9.55
CA TYR A 54 -0.56 25.45 -8.15
C TYR A 54 0.03 24.04 -8.03
N TYR A 55 -0.59 23.03 -8.66
CA TYR A 55 -0.07 21.66 -8.64
C TYR A 55 1.33 21.58 -9.26
N ARG A 56 1.62 22.33 -10.34
CA ARG A 56 2.96 22.36 -10.94
C ARG A 56 3.99 22.96 -9.99
N ARG A 57 3.71 24.12 -9.38
CA ARG A 57 4.63 24.81 -8.45
C ARG A 57 4.84 24.02 -7.16
N ASN A 58 3.80 23.36 -6.67
CA ASN A 58 3.84 22.64 -5.40
C ASN A 58 4.10 21.13 -5.58
N ARG A 59 4.32 20.64 -6.80
CA ARG A 59 4.52 19.19 -7.07
C ARG A 59 5.66 18.63 -6.25
N GLU A 60 6.81 19.30 -6.26
CA GLU A 60 8.01 18.85 -5.57
C GLU A 60 7.80 18.83 -4.07
N HIS A 61 7.19 19.89 -3.51
CA HIS A 61 6.82 19.94 -2.11
C HIS A 61 5.86 18.80 -1.73
N HIS A 62 4.80 18.58 -2.51
CA HIS A 62 3.84 17.51 -2.27
C HIS A 62 4.49 16.12 -2.34
N VAL A 63 5.37 15.89 -3.33
CA VAL A 63 6.15 14.65 -3.44
C VAL A 63 7.09 14.48 -2.25
N ALA A 64 7.76 15.54 -1.81
CA ALA A 64 8.65 15.50 -0.65
C ALA A 64 7.88 15.15 0.64
N VAL A 65 6.73 15.78 0.88
CA VAL A 65 5.87 15.49 2.03
C VAL A 65 5.38 14.03 2.01
N ILE A 66 4.94 13.53 0.86
CA ILE A 66 4.53 12.12 0.72
C ILE A 66 5.71 11.19 0.99
N ARG A 67 6.89 11.48 0.42
CA ARG A 67 8.09 10.66 0.64
C ARG A 67 8.49 10.61 2.11
N GLU A 68 8.51 11.75 2.79
CA GLU A 68 8.87 11.81 4.21
C GLU A 68 7.87 11.03 5.06
N ARG A 69 6.57 11.20 4.81
CA ARG A 69 5.52 10.43 5.50
C ARG A 69 5.69 8.93 5.27
N THR A 70 5.92 8.51 4.03
CA THR A 70 6.13 7.09 3.69
C THR A 70 7.40 6.55 4.34
N ASN A 71 8.49 7.32 4.39
CA ASN A 71 9.73 6.92 5.06
C ASN A 71 9.56 6.81 6.58
N ALA A 72 8.84 7.75 7.20
CA ALA A 72 8.48 7.68 8.61
C ALA A 72 7.66 6.41 8.92
N GLN A 73 6.66 6.09 8.08
CA GLN A 73 5.88 4.87 8.22
C GLN A 73 6.74 3.61 8.08
N LYS A 74 7.65 3.57 7.10
CA LYS A 74 8.61 2.46 6.93
C LYS A 74 9.49 2.26 8.15
N ARG A 75 10.08 3.34 8.68
CA ARG A 75 10.90 3.29 9.90
C ARG A 75 10.11 2.72 11.08
N ALA A 76 8.88 3.19 11.27
CA ALA A 76 8.01 2.71 12.34
C ALA A 76 7.65 1.23 12.17
N SER A 77 7.31 0.79 10.95
CA SER A 77 7.01 -0.62 10.67
C SER A 77 8.25 -1.52 10.79
N ILE A 78 9.45 -1.05 10.43
CA ILE A 78 10.70 -1.77 10.67
C ILE A 78 10.97 -1.91 12.17
N ALA A 79 10.78 -0.84 12.94
CA ALA A 79 10.96 -0.88 14.40
C ALA A 79 10.04 -1.93 15.05
N PHE A 80 8.75 -1.94 14.65
CA PHE A 80 7.79 -2.97 15.07
C PHE A 80 8.25 -4.39 14.71
N VAL A 81 8.66 -4.62 13.47
CA VAL A 81 9.15 -5.95 13.03
C VAL A 81 10.40 -6.37 13.81
N CYS A 82 11.34 -5.45 14.03
CA CYS A 82 12.54 -5.73 14.81
C CYS A 82 12.23 -6.08 16.27
N GLU A 83 11.29 -5.38 16.90
CA GLU A 83 10.83 -5.67 18.26
C GLU A 83 10.17 -7.06 18.31
N TYR A 84 9.23 -7.31 17.40
CA TYR A 84 8.56 -8.61 17.30
C TYR A 84 9.56 -9.77 17.14
N LEU A 85 10.49 -9.67 16.19
CA LEU A 85 11.46 -10.74 15.91
C LEU A 85 12.48 -10.98 17.04
N ARG A 86 12.68 -10.05 17.97
CA ARG A 86 13.56 -10.27 19.14
C ARG A 86 12.98 -11.29 20.13
N ASP A 87 11.66 -11.31 20.25
CA ASP A 87 10.95 -12.17 21.21
C ASP A 87 10.41 -13.45 20.57
N HIS A 88 10.58 -13.61 19.25
CA HIS A 88 10.07 -14.73 18.47
C HIS A 88 11.21 -15.41 17.71
N PRO A 89 12.01 -16.29 18.34
CA PRO A 89 12.99 -17.10 17.64
C PRO A 89 12.29 -18.07 16.66
N CYS A 90 13.09 -18.75 15.83
CA CYS A 90 12.61 -19.77 14.91
C CYS A 90 11.78 -20.82 15.65
N ALA A 91 10.53 -21.00 15.22
CA ALA A 91 9.58 -21.93 15.85
C ALA A 91 10.03 -23.40 15.77
N ASP A 92 10.91 -23.76 14.83
CA ASP A 92 11.34 -25.15 14.63
C ASP A 92 12.69 -25.47 15.28
N CYS A 93 13.65 -24.52 15.28
CA CYS A 93 15.03 -24.77 15.75
C CYS A 93 15.55 -23.81 16.83
N GLY A 94 14.77 -22.80 17.22
CA GLY A 94 15.15 -21.85 18.27
C GLY A 94 16.20 -20.80 17.89
N GLU A 95 16.66 -20.76 16.63
CA GLU A 95 17.55 -19.69 16.14
C GLU A 95 16.95 -18.30 16.41
N ALA A 96 17.75 -17.38 16.95
CA ALA A 96 17.30 -16.05 17.37
C ALA A 96 17.99 -14.91 16.61
N ASP A 97 18.95 -15.21 15.73
CA ASP A 97 19.59 -14.21 14.88
C ASP A 97 18.60 -13.65 13.85
N LEU A 98 18.13 -12.42 14.12
CA LEU A 98 17.19 -11.68 13.27
C LEU A 98 17.58 -11.65 11.78
N ARG A 99 18.87 -11.73 11.44
CA ARG A 99 19.33 -11.69 10.04
C ARG A 99 18.84 -12.88 9.23
N VAL A 100 18.63 -14.03 9.90
CA VAL A 100 18.19 -15.27 9.26
C VAL A 100 16.72 -15.59 9.50
N LEU A 101 16.02 -14.83 10.34
CA LEU A 101 14.58 -15.00 10.56
C LEU A 101 13.76 -14.46 9.39
N ASP A 102 12.63 -15.12 9.15
CA ASP A 102 11.65 -14.79 8.13
C ASP A 102 10.23 -15.10 8.63
N PHE A 103 9.24 -14.49 8.00
CA PHE A 103 7.82 -14.73 8.29
C PHE A 103 7.28 -15.79 7.32
N ASP A 104 7.03 -16.99 7.84
CA ASP A 104 6.43 -18.10 7.09
C ASP A 104 4.92 -18.12 7.31
N HIS A 105 4.15 -17.85 6.25
CA HIS A 105 2.69 -17.88 6.31
C HIS A 105 2.17 -19.28 6.65
N ARG A 106 1.25 -19.36 7.61
CA ARG A 106 0.62 -20.63 7.99
C ARG A 106 -0.24 -21.18 6.86
N PRO A 107 -0.28 -22.51 6.65
CA PRO A 107 -1.15 -23.13 5.65
C PRO A 107 -2.62 -22.72 5.81
N GLY A 108 -3.29 -22.45 4.70
CA GLY A 108 -4.69 -22.01 4.71
C GLY A 108 -4.92 -20.55 5.13
N SER A 109 -3.88 -19.79 5.46
CA SER A 109 -4.01 -18.36 5.72
C SER A 109 -4.15 -17.56 4.42
N GLU A 110 -5.16 -16.71 4.34
CA GLU A 110 -5.28 -15.72 3.27
C GLU A 110 -4.32 -14.56 3.54
N LYS A 111 -3.14 -14.64 2.93
CA LYS A 111 -2.16 -13.57 2.97
C LYS A 111 -2.55 -12.42 2.05
N ARG A 112 -2.31 -11.19 2.50
CA ARG A 112 -2.41 -10.03 1.62
C ARG A 112 -1.19 -9.94 0.72
N ASP A 113 -0.01 -10.06 1.31
CA ASP A 113 1.31 -9.99 0.69
C ASP A 113 2.37 -10.48 1.72
N GLY A 114 3.65 -10.56 1.34
CA GLY A 114 4.73 -10.77 2.30
C GLY A 114 4.85 -9.62 3.31
N VAL A 115 5.12 -9.92 4.59
CA VAL A 115 5.28 -8.90 5.66
C VAL A 115 6.28 -7.82 5.25
N MET A 116 7.47 -8.22 4.77
CA MET A 116 8.50 -7.27 4.34
C MET A 116 8.13 -6.49 3.08
N GLN A 117 7.23 -7.03 2.25
CA GLN A 117 6.68 -6.33 1.08
C GLN A 117 5.68 -5.25 1.52
N LEU A 118 4.84 -5.52 2.53
CA LEU A 118 3.96 -4.51 3.14
C LEU A 118 4.77 -3.36 3.77
N VAL A 119 5.85 -3.69 4.48
CA VAL A 119 6.78 -2.68 5.02
C VAL A 119 7.38 -1.84 3.89
N ARG A 120 7.93 -2.48 2.84
CA ARG A 120 8.53 -1.80 1.69
C ARG A 120 7.58 -0.87 0.96
N ASN A 121 6.30 -1.21 0.92
CA ASN A 121 5.26 -0.42 0.26
C ASN A 121 4.64 0.67 1.17
N GLY A 122 5.08 0.75 2.44
CA GLY A 122 4.66 1.82 3.36
C GLY A 122 3.26 1.63 3.93
N PHE A 123 2.80 0.38 4.09
CA PHE A 123 1.56 0.08 4.79
C PHE A 123 1.66 0.46 6.28
N SER A 124 0.50 0.75 6.88
CA SER A 124 0.41 1.09 8.31
C SER A 124 0.85 -0.09 9.19
N ILE A 125 1.33 0.22 10.40
CA ILE A 125 1.71 -0.81 11.38
C ILE A 125 0.56 -1.78 11.64
N ALA A 126 -0.69 -1.29 11.74
CA ALA A 126 -1.85 -2.16 11.93
C ALA A 126 -2.02 -3.21 10.82
N VAL A 127 -1.77 -2.84 9.56
CA VAL A 127 -1.82 -3.78 8.42
C VAL A 127 -0.65 -4.75 8.47
N VAL A 128 0.55 -4.30 8.85
CA VAL A 128 1.73 -5.15 8.99
C VAL A 128 1.53 -6.15 10.14
N ALA A 129 1.04 -5.70 11.30
CA ALA A 129 0.77 -6.52 12.47
C ALA A 129 -0.26 -7.62 12.18
N ALA A 130 -1.38 -7.26 11.53
CA ALA A 130 -2.40 -8.22 11.12
C ALA A 130 -1.86 -9.28 10.12
N GLU A 131 -0.82 -8.96 9.35
CA GLU A 131 -0.17 -9.92 8.46
C GLU A 131 0.84 -10.80 9.21
N VAL A 132 1.60 -10.22 10.14
CA VAL A 132 2.51 -10.94 11.05
C VAL A 132 1.74 -11.97 11.87
N GLU A 133 0.54 -11.63 12.33
CA GLU A 133 -0.35 -12.53 13.07
C GLU A 133 -0.72 -13.79 12.30
N LYS A 134 -0.53 -13.86 10.98
CA LYS A 134 -0.80 -15.04 10.14
C LYS A 134 0.44 -15.92 9.90
N CYS A 135 1.59 -15.48 10.40
CA CYS A 135 2.88 -16.09 10.13
C CYS A 135 3.42 -16.77 11.39
N ASP A 136 4.22 -17.82 11.18
CA ASP A 136 5.17 -18.30 12.16
C ASP A 136 6.54 -17.68 11.85
N VAL A 137 7.34 -17.38 12.87
CA VAL A 137 8.72 -16.95 12.66
C VAL A 137 9.60 -18.17 12.49
N ARG A 138 10.32 -18.25 11.36
CA ARG A 138 11.23 -19.36 11.04
C ARG A 138 12.55 -18.81 10.52
N CYS A 139 13.65 -19.50 10.79
CA CYS A 139 14.90 -19.21 10.10
C CYS A 139 14.80 -19.65 8.63
N ARG A 140 15.58 -19.02 7.74
CA ARG A 140 15.53 -19.32 6.28
C ARG A 140 15.74 -20.80 5.95
N ASN A 141 16.55 -21.52 6.73
CA ASN A 141 16.78 -22.95 6.51
C ASN A 141 15.54 -23.78 6.86
N CYS A 142 14.97 -23.60 8.06
CA CYS A 142 13.74 -24.29 8.46
C CYS A 142 12.56 -23.91 7.56
N HIS A 143 12.43 -22.63 7.20
CA HIS A 143 11.42 -22.17 6.24
C HIS A 143 11.55 -22.87 4.88
N ALA A 144 12.77 -23.03 4.36
CA ALA A 144 13.00 -23.77 3.11
C ALA A 144 12.63 -25.25 3.23
N ILE A 145 12.96 -25.91 4.35
CA ILE A 145 12.61 -27.31 4.61
C ILE A 145 11.08 -27.47 4.64
N VAL A 146 10.40 -26.68 5.46
CA VAL A 146 8.93 -26.69 5.58
C VAL A 146 8.24 -26.38 4.25
N THR A 147 8.83 -25.49 3.44
CA THR A 147 8.35 -25.24 2.07
C THR A 147 8.39 -26.51 1.22
N TYR A 148 9.51 -27.25 1.24
CA TYR A 148 9.62 -28.51 0.50
C TYR A 148 8.68 -29.60 1.04
N GLU A 149 8.47 -29.67 2.36
CA GLU A 149 7.51 -30.59 2.97
C GLU A 149 6.07 -30.31 2.51
N ARG A 150 5.69 -29.03 2.40
CA ARG A 150 4.37 -28.60 1.92
C ARG A 150 4.16 -28.84 0.42
N MET A 151 5.22 -28.85 -0.38
CA MET A 151 5.14 -29.05 -1.84
C MET A 151 4.95 -30.51 -2.26
N GLY A 152 5.12 -31.46 -1.33
CA GLY A 152 5.07 -32.90 -1.62
C GLY A 152 6.39 -33.44 -2.17
N GLU A 153 6.34 -34.66 -2.71
CA GLU A 153 7.54 -35.37 -3.16
C GLU A 153 8.23 -34.67 -4.35
N ASN A 154 9.52 -34.42 -4.19
CA ASN A 154 10.40 -33.89 -5.21
C ASN A 154 11.79 -34.53 -5.06
N TRP A 155 12.70 -34.29 -6.01
CA TRP A 155 14.02 -34.93 -5.99
C TRP A 155 14.81 -34.67 -4.70
N ARG A 156 14.64 -33.51 -4.04
CA ARG A 156 15.33 -33.21 -2.77
C ARG A 156 14.71 -33.99 -1.62
N SER A 157 13.38 -34.04 -1.51
CA SER A 157 12.71 -34.80 -0.45
C SER A 157 12.96 -36.31 -0.61
N LEU A 158 12.93 -36.82 -1.85
CA LEU A 158 13.25 -38.21 -2.16
C LEU A 158 14.70 -38.55 -1.80
N ALA A 159 15.67 -37.70 -2.16
CA ALA A 159 17.08 -37.91 -1.80
C ALA A 159 17.32 -37.86 -0.28
N MET A 160 16.56 -37.05 0.45
CA MET A 160 16.65 -37.02 1.93
C MET A 160 16.09 -38.29 2.57
N ASN A 161 15.07 -38.89 1.96
CA ASN A 161 14.39 -40.11 2.40
C ASN A 161 15.01 -41.40 1.84
N ASP A 162 16.13 -41.30 1.09
CA ASP A 162 16.82 -42.46 0.53
C ASP A 162 17.42 -43.33 1.66
N PRO A 163 16.96 -44.58 1.84
CA PRO A 163 17.46 -45.48 2.87
C PRO A 163 18.95 -45.84 2.72
N LEU A 164 19.57 -45.55 1.57
CA LEU A 164 21.01 -45.76 1.35
C LEU A 164 21.90 -44.63 1.89
N ARG A 165 21.31 -43.55 2.41
CA ARG A 165 22.05 -42.40 2.97
C ARG A 165 22.72 -42.66 4.33
N THR A 166 22.32 -43.72 5.05
CA THR A 166 22.77 -43.98 6.44
C THR A 166 24.18 -44.57 6.60
N SER A 167 24.96 -44.75 5.54
CA SER A 167 26.36 -45.21 5.65
C SER A 167 27.35 -44.04 5.54
N VAL A 168 27.45 -43.21 6.57
CA VAL A 168 28.65 -42.38 6.75
C VAL A 168 29.75 -43.30 7.29
N PRO A 169 30.90 -43.48 6.62
CA PRO A 169 32.00 -44.23 7.21
C PRO A 169 32.54 -43.48 8.43
N GLU A 170 32.54 -44.13 9.59
CA GLU A 170 33.30 -43.72 10.77
C GLU A 170 34.80 -43.72 10.43
N SER A 171 35.33 -42.64 9.87
CA SER A 171 36.78 -42.36 9.91
C SER A 171 37.11 -41.04 9.23
N TYR A 172 36.97 -39.95 9.96
CA TYR A 172 37.91 -38.83 9.85
C TYR A 172 38.18 -38.31 11.26
N SER A 173 39.15 -38.95 11.90
CA SER A 173 39.89 -38.43 13.06
C SER A 173 40.86 -37.34 12.62
#